data_AF-A0A9X1TQZ6-F1
#
_entry.id   AF-A0A9X1TQZ6-F1
#
_cell.length_a   1.000
_cell.length_b   1.000
_cell.length_c   1.000
_cell.angle_alpha   90.00
_cell.angle_beta   90.00
_cell.angle_gamma   90.00
#
_symmetry.space_group_name_H-M   'P 1'
#
loop_
_entity.id
_entity.type
_entity.pdbx_description
1 polymer ?
#
loop_
_entity_poly.entity_id
_entity_poly.type
_entity_poly.pdbx_seq_one_letter_code
_entity_poly.pdbx_strand_id
1 'polypeptide(L)'
;MTAERAPEARTPEPLTQHVQRITRRVRTFDRRHPLVWDLHLTGFWVTAALIDYYGGGWLNVARDRDNPGWLVLTLSLGLSVPLLLRRAHPRAALLAIAPSALVNAWTGIALQAVLLQLLVVFHLALRRPPRNLWWATALILTPISVMATRHPQGTADKDIVPVLMSIAVATAIGITVRTRRDHTEALEDRARRLEIERDQQAQLAAAAERARIAREMHDIIGHNLSVITGLADGGKYAAAKSPERATQALHAIATTSRQALGELRRLLDVLRDEDHPRAPQPELT
;
A
#
# COMPACT_ATOMS: atom_id res chain seq x y z
N MET A 1 -49.21 -0.24 23.67
CA MET A 1 -48.54 0.70 22.72
C MET A 1 -47.09 0.29 22.60
N THR A 2 -46.81 -0.68 21.74
CA THR A 2 -45.47 -1.20 21.43
C THR A 2 -45.05 -0.59 20.10
N ALA A 3 -44.10 0.33 20.13
CA ALA A 3 -43.53 0.96 18.95
C ALA A 3 -42.62 -0.04 18.22
N GLU A 4 -43.09 -0.52 17.09
CA GLU A 4 -42.38 -1.39 16.16
C GLU A 4 -41.29 -0.57 15.46
N ARG A 5 -40.01 -0.84 15.79
CA ARG A 5 -38.86 -0.22 15.12
C ARG A 5 -38.75 -0.79 13.71
N ALA A 6 -38.95 0.07 12.71
CA ALA A 6 -38.70 -0.25 11.31
C ALA A 6 -37.22 -0.66 11.11
N PRO A 7 -36.92 -1.65 10.26
CA PRO A 7 -35.57 -2.08 9.98
C PRO A 7 -34.83 -1.01 9.17
N GLU A 8 -33.68 -0.56 9.69
CA GLU A 8 -32.78 0.35 9.00
C GLU A 8 -32.43 -0.19 7.59
N ALA A 9 -32.91 0.52 6.57
CA ALA A 9 -32.56 0.25 5.19
C ALA A 9 -31.05 0.47 5.01
N ARG A 10 -30.31 -0.64 4.91
CA ARG A 10 -28.87 -0.63 4.57
C ARG A 10 -28.71 0.08 3.23
N THR A 11 -28.10 1.26 3.24
CA THR A 11 -27.68 1.94 2.01
C THR A 11 -26.77 0.99 1.22
N PRO A 12 -27.04 0.74 -0.07
CA PRO A 12 -26.24 -0.18 -0.85
C PRO A 12 -24.81 0.37 -0.97
N GLU A 13 -23.84 -0.34 -0.38
CA GLU A 13 -22.42 -0.03 -0.55
C GLU A 13 -22.14 0.10 -2.05
N PRO A 14 -21.48 1.18 -2.51
CA PRO A 14 -21.10 1.29 -3.92
C PRO A 14 -20.26 0.06 -4.27
N LEU A 15 -20.61 -0.63 -5.36
CA LEU A 15 -19.97 -1.88 -5.80
C LEU A 15 -18.44 -1.83 -5.73
N THR A 16 -17.87 -0.65 -5.96
CA THR A 16 -16.44 -0.35 -5.82
C THR A 16 -15.88 -0.64 -4.42
N GLN A 17 -16.56 -0.22 -3.34
CA GLN A 17 -16.12 -0.47 -1.96
C GLN A 17 -16.24 -1.95 -1.58
N HIS A 18 -17.28 -2.63 -2.06
CA HIS A 18 -17.47 -4.06 -1.83
C HIS A 18 -16.39 -4.89 -2.53
N VAL A 19 -16.12 -4.59 -3.80
CA VAL A 19 -15.03 -5.20 -4.59
C VAL A 19 -13.67 -4.90 -3.95
N GLN A 20 -13.45 -3.68 -3.46
CA GLN A 20 -12.22 -3.30 -2.74
C GLN A 20 -12.05 -4.07 -1.42
N ARG A 21 -13.11 -4.27 -0.64
CA ARG A 21 -13.04 -5.09 0.59
C ARG A 21 -12.74 -6.55 0.30
N ILE A 22 -13.39 -7.13 -0.71
CA ILE A 22 -13.15 -8.53 -1.10
C ILE A 22 -11.71 -8.67 -1.59
N THR A 23 -11.25 -7.81 -2.50
CA THR A 23 -9.87 -7.87 -3.00
C THR A 23 -8.84 -7.64 -1.89
N ARG A 24 -9.10 -6.76 -0.92
CA ARG A 24 -8.21 -6.56 0.24
C ARG A 24 -8.17 -7.80 1.14
N ARG A 25 -9.33 -8.41 1.43
CA ARG A 25 -9.42 -9.67 2.20
C ARG A 25 -8.68 -10.82 1.51
N VAL A 26 -8.91 -11.01 0.22
CA VAL A 26 -8.23 -12.03 -0.59
C VAL A 26 -6.72 -11.82 -0.59
N ARG A 27 -6.25 -10.57 -0.76
CA ARG A 27 -4.81 -10.24 -0.69
C ARG A 27 -4.20 -10.48 0.69
N THR A 28 -4.90 -10.12 1.77
CA THR A 28 -4.41 -10.39 3.13
C THR A 28 -4.36 -11.87 3.46
N PHE A 29 -5.34 -12.64 2.98
CA PHE A 29 -5.36 -14.10 3.13
C PHE A 29 -4.25 -14.75 2.28
N ASP A 30 -4.06 -14.31 1.04
CA ASP A 30 -2.98 -14.78 0.16
C ASP A 30 -1.58 -14.51 0.72
N ARG A 31 -1.39 -13.38 1.42
CA ARG A 31 -0.13 -13.08 2.13
C ARG A 31 0.11 -13.98 3.35
N ARG A 32 -0.95 -14.38 4.06
CA ARG A 32 -0.85 -15.21 5.27
C ARG A 32 -0.79 -16.71 4.98
N HIS A 33 -1.46 -17.17 3.93
CA HIS A 33 -1.57 -18.58 3.57
C HIS A 33 -1.19 -18.84 2.10
N PRO A 34 0.05 -18.51 1.68
CA PRO A 34 0.48 -18.72 0.31
C PRO A 34 0.44 -20.20 -0.11
N LEU A 35 0.69 -21.11 0.86
CA LEU A 35 0.68 -22.56 0.63
C LEU A 35 -0.71 -23.11 0.29
N VAL A 36 -1.80 -22.50 0.78
CA VAL A 36 -3.17 -22.98 0.51
C VAL A 36 -3.50 -22.81 -0.98
N TRP A 37 -3.15 -21.67 -1.56
CA TRP A 37 -3.36 -21.42 -2.98
C TRP A 37 -2.42 -22.22 -3.87
N ASP A 38 -1.20 -22.48 -3.42
CA ASP A 38 -0.27 -23.34 -4.15
C ASP A 38 -0.71 -24.80 -4.12
N LEU A 39 -1.20 -25.30 -2.98
CA LEU A 39 -1.80 -26.63 -2.86
C LEU A 39 -3.06 -26.77 -3.69
N HIS A 40 -3.95 -25.77 -3.70
CA HIS A 40 -5.14 -25.81 -4.56
C HIS A 40 -4.78 -25.82 -6.05
N LEU A 41 -3.85 -24.98 -6.48
CA LEU A 41 -3.43 -24.93 -7.89
C LEU A 41 -2.71 -26.21 -8.31
N THR A 42 -1.73 -26.67 -7.52
CA THR A 42 -1.03 -27.93 -7.78
C THR A 42 -2.00 -29.11 -7.71
N GLY A 43 -2.89 -29.14 -6.73
CA GLY A 43 -3.91 -30.18 -6.57
C GLY A 43 -4.87 -30.22 -7.76
N PHE A 44 -5.33 -29.07 -8.25
CA PHE A 44 -6.14 -28.98 -9.47
C PHE A 44 -5.41 -29.59 -10.68
N TRP A 45 -4.15 -29.22 -10.89
CA TRP A 45 -3.35 -29.73 -12.01
C TRP A 45 -2.99 -31.21 -11.90
N VAL A 46 -2.69 -31.70 -10.70
CA VAL A 46 -2.48 -33.13 -10.44
C VAL A 46 -3.77 -33.92 -10.67
N THR A 47 -4.91 -33.38 -10.25
CA THR A 47 -6.22 -34.01 -10.46
C THR A 47 -6.57 -34.06 -11.95
N ALA A 48 -6.37 -32.94 -12.67
CA ALA A 48 -6.55 -32.89 -14.11
C ALA A 48 -5.66 -33.90 -14.84
N ALA A 49 -4.39 -34.03 -14.44
CA ALA A 49 -3.48 -35.02 -14.99
C ALA A 49 -3.91 -36.47 -14.72
N LEU A 50 -4.45 -36.77 -13.54
CA LEU A 50 -4.99 -38.09 -13.23
C LEU A 50 -6.23 -38.40 -14.08
N ILE A 51 -7.14 -37.43 -14.22
CA ILE A 51 -8.32 -37.56 -15.09
C ILE A 51 -7.89 -37.81 -16.54
N ASP A 52 -6.92 -37.05 -17.03
CA ASP A 52 -6.41 -37.17 -18.40
C ASP A 52 -5.75 -38.54 -18.66
N TYR A 53 -5.02 -39.06 -17.66
CA TYR A 53 -4.41 -40.39 -17.69
C TYR A 53 -5.46 -41.52 -17.70
N TYR A 54 -6.38 -41.52 -16.72
CA TYR A 54 -7.38 -42.59 -16.58
C TYR A 54 -8.47 -42.52 -17.66
N GLY A 55 -8.81 -41.33 -18.12
CA GLY A 55 -9.79 -41.10 -19.19
C GLY A 55 -9.21 -41.23 -20.60
N GLY A 56 -7.89 -41.45 -20.74
CA GLY A 56 -7.22 -41.51 -22.04
C GLY A 56 -7.24 -40.20 -22.82
N GLY A 57 -7.53 -39.06 -22.17
CA GLY A 57 -7.62 -37.74 -22.81
C GLY A 57 -6.33 -37.33 -23.51
N TRP A 58 -5.18 -37.75 -22.97
CA TRP A 58 -3.86 -37.49 -23.55
C TRP A 58 -3.71 -38.03 -24.98
N LEU A 59 -4.42 -39.10 -25.36
CA LEU A 59 -4.39 -39.66 -26.72
C LEU A 59 -4.99 -38.73 -27.79
N ASN A 60 -5.83 -37.77 -27.37
CA ASN A 60 -6.41 -36.76 -28.26
C ASN A 60 -5.42 -35.63 -28.60
N VAL A 61 -4.40 -35.45 -27.77
CA VAL A 61 -3.44 -34.34 -27.89
C VAL A 61 -2.05 -34.85 -28.29
N ALA A 62 -1.71 -36.10 -27.93
CA ALA A 62 -0.43 -36.72 -28.25
C ALA A 62 -0.19 -36.79 -29.76
N ARG A 63 0.95 -36.26 -30.18
CA ARG A 63 1.48 -36.38 -31.55
C ARG A 63 2.02 -37.78 -31.81
N ASP A 64 2.47 -38.47 -30.76
CA ASP A 64 2.91 -39.87 -30.80
C ASP A 64 2.22 -40.68 -29.69
N ARG A 65 1.45 -41.69 -30.09
CA ARG A 65 0.59 -42.50 -29.22
C ARG A 65 1.27 -43.77 -28.71
N ASP A 66 2.45 -44.11 -29.21
CA ASP A 66 3.15 -45.35 -28.86
C ASP A 66 3.90 -45.25 -27.52
N ASN A 67 3.73 -44.13 -26.82
CA ASN A 67 4.37 -43.86 -25.54
C ASN A 67 3.69 -44.65 -24.39
N PRO A 68 4.48 -45.25 -23.48
CA PRO A 68 3.92 -46.01 -22.37
C PRO A 68 3.25 -45.09 -21.34
N GLY A 69 2.09 -45.48 -20.81
CA GLY A 69 1.30 -44.64 -19.92
C GLY A 69 1.99 -44.20 -18.62
N TRP A 70 2.90 -45.02 -18.07
CA TRP A 70 3.67 -44.63 -16.87
C TRP A 70 4.57 -43.41 -17.12
N LEU A 71 5.04 -43.23 -18.35
CA LEU A 71 5.84 -42.07 -18.76
C LEU A 71 4.98 -40.82 -18.75
N VAL A 72 3.74 -40.90 -19.24
CA VAL A 72 2.75 -39.79 -19.21
C VAL A 72 2.51 -39.33 -17.77
N LEU A 73 2.24 -40.25 -16.84
CA LEU A 73 2.07 -39.93 -15.41
C LEU A 73 3.30 -39.26 -14.81
N THR A 74 4.49 -39.81 -15.07
CA THR A 74 5.75 -39.29 -14.53
C THR A 74 6.01 -37.86 -15.00
N LEU A 75 5.77 -37.58 -16.29
CA LEU A 75 5.92 -36.24 -16.85
C LEU A 75 4.87 -35.27 -16.30
N SER A 76 3.61 -35.69 -16.19
CA SER A 76 2.54 -34.87 -15.61
C SER A 76 2.83 -34.46 -14.17
N LEU A 77 3.35 -35.37 -13.35
CA LEU A 77 3.78 -35.07 -11.98
C LEU A 77 5.02 -34.18 -11.97
N GLY A 78 6.00 -34.45 -12.85
CA GLY A 78 7.21 -33.63 -13.00
C GLY A 78 6.94 -32.18 -13.43
N LEU A 79 5.86 -31.95 -14.18
CA LEU A 79 5.41 -30.60 -14.55
C LEU A 79 4.61 -29.91 -13.42
N SER A 80 3.85 -30.68 -12.63
CA SER A 80 2.88 -30.13 -11.66
C SER A 80 3.44 -29.94 -10.25
N VAL A 81 4.23 -30.89 -9.75
CA VAL A 81 4.77 -30.87 -8.37
C VAL A 81 5.69 -29.65 -8.13
N PRO A 82 6.60 -29.27 -9.05
CA PRO A 82 7.46 -28.10 -8.83
C PRO A 82 6.71 -26.77 -8.73
N LEU A 83 5.42 -26.71 -9.10
CA LEU A 83 4.60 -25.51 -8.93
C LEU A 83 4.44 -25.10 -7.46
N LEU A 84 4.60 -26.03 -6.51
CA LEU A 84 4.62 -25.71 -5.07
C LEU A 84 5.77 -24.76 -4.71
N LEU A 85 6.87 -24.79 -5.48
CA LEU A 85 8.03 -23.92 -5.28
C LEU A 85 7.91 -22.60 -6.05
N ARG A 86 6.86 -22.38 -6.85
CA ARG A 86 6.75 -21.22 -7.76
C ARG A 86 6.80 -19.87 -7.05
N ARG A 87 6.28 -19.79 -5.83
CA ARG A 87 6.22 -18.54 -5.04
C ARG A 87 7.53 -18.28 -4.30
N ALA A 88 8.12 -19.31 -3.68
CA ALA A 88 9.34 -19.18 -2.87
C ALA A 88 10.61 -19.16 -3.75
N HIS A 89 10.71 -20.09 -4.71
CA HIS A 89 11.89 -20.32 -5.52
C HIS A 89 11.52 -20.53 -7.00
N PRO A 90 11.04 -19.48 -7.71
CA PRO A 90 10.60 -19.60 -9.11
C PRO A 90 11.68 -20.14 -10.06
N ARG A 91 12.97 -19.91 -9.75
CA ARG A 91 14.09 -20.47 -10.52
C ARG A 91 14.21 -21.98 -10.35
N ALA A 92 14.12 -22.46 -9.11
CA ALA A 92 14.18 -23.89 -8.83
C ALA A 92 12.98 -24.62 -9.43
N ALA A 93 11.79 -24.00 -9.38
CA ALA A 93 10.60 -24.52 -10.03
C ALA A 93 10.80 -24.67 -11.55
N LEU A 94 11.33 -23.63 -12.23
CA LEU A 94 11.56 -23.70 -13.68
C LEU A 94 12.61 -24.74 -14.05
N LEU A 95 13.71 -24.82 -13.30
CA LEU A 95 14.76 -25.82 -13.51
C LEU A 95 14.27 -27.25 -13.27
N ALA A 96 13.37 -27.46 -12.30
CA ALA A 96 12.78 -28.77 -12.04
C ALA A 96 11.77 -29.19 -13.13
N ILE A 97 11.06 -28.24 -13.74
CA ILE A 97 10.09 -28.48 -14.83
C ILE A 97 10.79 -28.76 -16.16
N ALA A 98 11.97 -28.17 -16.39
CA ALA A 98 12.64 -28.18 -17.69
C ALA A 98 12.96 -29.60 -18.24
N PRO A 99 13.47 -30.56 -17.45
CA PRO A 99 13.70 -31.93 -17.94
C PRO A 99 12.41 -32.62 -18.38
N SER A 100 11.34 -32.54 -17.58
CA SER A 100 10.05 -33.13 -17.92
C SER A 100 9.44 -32.50 -19.17
N ALA A 101 9.60 -31.18 -19.35
CA ALA A 101 9.16 -30.51 -20.56
C ALA A 101 9.96 -30.92 -21.80
N LEU A 102 11.27 -31.12 -21.66
CA LEU A 102 12.13 -31.56 -22.76
C LEU A 102 11.78 -32.99 -23.20
N VAL A 103 11.60 -33.90 -22.24
CA VAL A 103 11.19 -35.29 -22.54
C VAL A 103 9.78 -35.31 -23.13
N ASN A 104 8.85 -34.47 -22.64
CA ASN A 104 7.52 -34.33 -23.21
C ASN A 104 7.55 -33.85 -24.67
N ALA A 105 8.42 -32.89 -24.99
CA ALA A 105 8.63 -32.39 -26.34
C ALA A 105 9.26 -33.44 -27.26
N TRP A 106 10.24 -34.19 -26.74
CA TRP A 106 10.93 -35.22 -27.49
C TRP A 106 10.02 -36.39 -27.87
N THR A 107 9.22 -36.84 -26.91
CA THR A 107 8.31 -37.99 -27.04
C THR A 107 7.02 -37.65 -27.77
N GLY A 108 6.68 -36.37 -27.97
CA GLY A 108 5.47 -35.97 -28.69
C GLY A 108 4.18 -36.17 -27.90
N ILE A 109 4.24 -36.48 -26.60
CA ILE A 109 3.05 -36.67 -25.74
C ILE A 109 2.23 -35.36 -25.65
N ALA A 110 2.86 -34.20 -25.88
CA ALA A 110 2.20 -32.89 -26.04
C ALA A 110 1.22 -32.55 -24.89
N LEU A 111 1.69 -32.70 -23.65
CA LEU A 111 0.90 -32.37 -22.46
C LEU A 111 0.74 -30.84 -22.33
N GLN A 112 -0.11 -30.39 -21.40
CA GLN A 112 -0.33 -28.96 -21.08
C GLN A 112 0.91 -28.23 -20.47
N ALA A 113 2.13 -28.70 -20.77
CA ALA A 113 3.41 -28.19 -20.27
C ALA A 113 3.62 -26.68 -20.52
N VAL A 114 3.15 -26.17 -21.66
CA VAL A 114 3.28 -24.75 -22.02
C VAL A 114 2.51 -23.84 -21.06
N LEU A 115 1.28 -24.22 -20.68
CA LEU A 115 0.45 -23.46 -19.74
C LEU A 115 1.09 -23.42 -18.34
N LEU A 116 1.66 -24.54 -17.89
CA LEU A 116 2.35 -24.64 -16.60
C LEU A 116 3.64 -23.81 -16.56
N GLN A 117 4.40 -23.79 -17.66
CA GLN A 117 5.59 -22.95 -17.78
C GLN A 117 5.26 -21.45 -17.80
N LEU A 118 4.18 -21.05 -18.48
CA LEU A 118 3.70 -19.66 -18.50
C LEU A 118 3.38 -19.13 -17.09
N LEU A 119 2.79 -19.95 -16.21
CA LEU A 119 2.53 -19.59 -14.82
C LEU A 119 3.81 -19.30 -14.03
N VAL A 120 4.87 -20.07 -14.28
CA VAL A 120 6.18 -19.89 -13.63
C VAL A 120 6.89 -18.65 -14.19
N VAL A 121 6.81 -18.38 -15.50
CA VAL A 121 7.34 -17.16 -16.12
C VAL A 121 6.65 -15.92 -15.59
N PHE A 122 5.32 -15.93 -15.49
CA PHE A 122 4.56 -14.84 -14.90
C PHE A 122 5.04 -14.54 -13.47
N HIS A 123 5.27 -15.56 -12.64
CA HIS A 123 5.82 -15.39 -11.30
C HIS A 123 7.27 -14.87 -11.29
N LEU A 124 8.08 -15.32 -12.24
CA LEU A 124 9.44 -14.82 -12.40
C LEU A 124 9.45 -13.34 -12.80
N ALA A 125 8.57 -12.92 -13.73
CA ALA A 125 8.40 -11.53 -14.16
C ALA A 125 7.88 -10.63 -13.03
N LEU A 126 6.99 -11.14 -12.18
CA LEU A 126 6.48 -10.40 -11.02
C LEU A 126 7.54 -10.15 -9.94
N ARG A 127 8.47 -11.10 -9.73
CA ARG A 127 9.39 -11.09 -8.57
C ARG A 127 10.83 -10.73 -8.92
N ARG A 128 11.23 -10.75 -10.20
CA ARG A 128 12.63 -10.55 -10.62
C ARG A 128 12.74 -9.47 -11.70
N PRO A 129 13.89 -8.79 -11.78
CA PRO A 129 14.12 -7.80 -12.81
C PRO A 129 14.13 -8.45 -14.21
N PRO A 130 13.64 -7.74 -15.25
CA PRO A 130 13.52 -8.28 -16.61
C PRO A 130 14.87 -8.68 -17.21
N ARG A 131 15.99 -8.10 -16.75
CA ARG A 131 17.35 -8.52 -17.15
C ARG A 131 17.66 -9.99 -16.88
N ASN A 132 16.89 -10.65 -16.02
CA ASN A 132 17.06 -12.06 -15.70
C ASN A 132 15.99 -12.93 -16.38
N LEU A 133 15.20 -12.42 -17.34
CA LEU A 133 14.24 -13.25 -18.07
C LEU A 133 14.87 -13.99 -19.27
N TRP A 134 16.00 -13.53 -19.80
CA TRP A 134 16.57 -14.09 -21.04
C TRP A 134 16.84 -15.60 -20.95
N TRP A 135 17.40 -16.09 -19.84
CA TRP A 135 17.68 -17.52 -19.66
C TRP A 135 16.38 -18.33 -19.47
N ALA A 136 15.34 -17.74 -18.86
CA ALA A 136 14.05 -18.39 -18.71
C ALA A 136 13.35 -18.52 -20.07
N THR A 137 13.42 -17.48 -20.91
CA THR A 137 12.95 -17.52 -22.29
C THR A 137 13.71 -18.57 -23.10
N ALA A 138 15.04 -18.61 -23.00
CA ALA A 138 15.86 -19.61 -23.69
C ALA A 138 15.51 -21.05 -23.26
N LEU A 139 15.31 -21.28 -21.97
CA LEU A 139 14.96 -22.57 -21.41
C LEU A 139 13.57 -23.06 -21.86
N ILE A 140 12.63 -22.16 -22.10
CA ILE A 140 11.27 -22.48 -22.58
C ILE A 140 11.25 -22.67 -24.10
N LEU A 141 12.04 -21.89 -24.84
CA LEU A 141 12.18 -22.06 -26.28
C LEU A 141 12.81 -23.42 -26.63
N THR A 142 13.66 -23.98 -25.76
CA THR A 142 14.33 -25.27 -26.00
C THR A 142 13.36 -26.43 -26.28
N PRO A 143 12.40 -26.77 -25.39
CA PRO A 143 11.43 -27.83 -25.67
C PRO A 143 10.49 -27.47 -26.83
N ILE A 144 10.18 -26.20 -27.06
CA ILE A 144 9.34 -25.77 -28.21
C ILE A 144 10.04 -26.08 -29.53
N SER A 145 11.32 -25.73 -29.65
CA SER A 145 12.14 -26.00 -30.84
C SER A 145 12.29 -27.50 -31.10
N VAL A 146 12.45 -28.30 -30.04
CA VAL A 146 12.48 -29.77 -30.14
C VAL A 146 11.14 -30.31 -30.65
N MET A 147 10.03 -29.82 -30.10
CA MET A 147 8.69 -30.25 -30.53
C MET A 147 8.41 -29.88 -31.99
N ALA A 148 8.76 -28.65 -32.39
CA ALA A 148 8.57 -28.16 -33.76
C ALA A 148 9.41 -28.90 -34.81
N THR A 149 10.61 -29.39 -34.44
CA THR A 149 11.51 -30.12 -35.35
C THR A 149 11.20 -31.61 -35.43
N ARG A 150 10.86 -32.26 -34.31
CA ARG A 150 10.59 -33.71 -34.28
C ARG A 150 9.18 -34.07 -34.73
N HIS A 151 8.20 -33.22 -34.42
CA HIS A 151 6.78 -33.51 -34.65
C HIS A 151 6.10 -32.33 -35.38
N PRO A 152 6.54 -31.96 -36.59
CA PRO A 152 6.03 -30.78 -37.28
C PRO A 152 4.53 -30.93 -37.59
N GLN A 153 3.71 -29.99 -37.09
CA GLN A 153 2.29 -29.89 -37.44
C GLN A 153 2.03 -28.56 -38.13
N GLY A 154 2.20 -28.54 -39.45
CA GLY A 154 2.09 -27.33 -40.27
C GLY A 154 3.32 -26.42 -40.18
N THR A 155 3.14 -25.13 -40.45
CA THR A 155 4.23 -24.15 -40.50
C THR A 155 4.74 -23.82 -39.09
N ALA A 156 6.06 -23.68 -38.92
CA ALA A 156 6.70 -23.35 -37.63
C ALA A 156 6.09 -22.11 -36.95
N ASP A 157 5.61 -21.13 -37.72
CA ASP A 157 4.94 -19.94 -37.20
C ASP A 157 3.69 -20.26 -36.37
N LYS A 158 2.91 -21.29 -36.74
CA LYS A 158 1.67 -21.64 -36.03
C LYS A 158 1.94 -22.20 -34.63
N ASP A 159 3.08 -22.85 -34.43
CA ASP A 159 3.47 -23.43 -33.14
C ASP A 159 4.26 -22.44 -32.27
N ILE A 160 5.09 -21.58 -32.88
CA ILE A 160 6.03 -20.70 -32.16
C ILE A 160 5.38 -19.35 -31.79
N VAL A 161 4.67 -18.72 -32.73
CA VAL A 161 4.15 -17.34 -32.54
C VAL A 161 3.17 -17.23 -31.37
N PRO A 162 2.18 -18.14 -31.18
CA PRO A 162 1.24 -18.03 -30.06
C PRO A 162 1.93 -18.13 -28.69
N VAL A 163 2.98 -18.95 -28.58
CA VAL A 163 3.72 -19.11 -27.33
C VAL A 163 4.56 -17.88 -27.02
N LEU A 164 5.25 -17.34 -28.02
CA LEU A 164 5.99 -16.07 -27.88
C LEU A 164 5.05 -14.93 -27.47
N MET A 165 3.88 -14.82 -28.10
CA MET A 165 2.85 -13.84 -27.74
C MET A 165 2.36 -14.04 -26.31
N SER A 166 2.12 -15.28 -25.88
CA SER A 166 1.70 -15.59 -24.52
C SER A 166 2.76 -15.22 -23.48
N ILE A 167 4.04 -15.48 -23.76
CA ILE A 167 5.17 -15.07 -22.90
C ILE A 167 5.25 -13.54 -22.84
N ALA A 168 5.11 -12.86 -23.98
CA ALA A 168 5.13 -11.41 -24.04
C ALA A 168 3.98 -10.80 -23.22
N VAL A 169 2.76 -11.31 -23.37
CA VAL A 169 1.58 -10.87 -22.60
C VAL A 169 1.76 -11.14 -21.11
N ALA A 170 2.17 -12.34 -20.72
CA ALA A 170 2.40 -12.69 -19.31
C ALA A 170 3.48 -11.80 -18.68
N THR A 171 4.56 -11.53 -19.41
CA THR A 171 5.64 -10.64 -18.97
C THR A 171 5.15 -9.20 -18.85
N ALA A 172 4.41 -8.70 -19.84
CA ALA A 172 3.83 -7.36 -19.82
C ALA A 172 2.89 -7.18 -18.63
N ILE A 173 1.96 -8.10 -18.40
CA ILE A 173 1.06 -8.08 -17.23
C ILE A 173 1.87 -8.11 -15.94
N GLY A 174 2.87 -8.99 -15.82
CA GLY A 174 3.74 -9.08 -14.65
C GLY A 174 4.45 -7.75 -14.35
N ILE A 175 5.00 -7.11 -15.38
CA ILE A 175 5.66 -5.81 -15.26
C ILE A 175 4.65 -4.72 -14.88
N THR A 176 3.50 -4.62 -15.55
CA THR A 176 2.47 -3.61 -15.24
C THR A 176 1.96 -3.74 -13.81
N VAL A 177 1.69 -4.96 -13.35
CA VAL A 177 1.25 -5.23 -11.97
C VAL A 177 2.34 -4.81 -10.98
N ARG A 178 3.60 -5.15 -11.26
CA ARG A 178 4.74 -4.75 -10.42
C ARG A 178 4.87 -3.22 -10.35
N THR A 179 4.90 -2.53 -11.48
CA THR A 179 5.02 -1.07 -11.53
C THR A 179 3.87 -0.38 -10.79
N ARG A 180 2.63 -0.86 -10.96
CA ARG A 180 1.48 -0.32 -10.22
C ARG A 180 1.63 -0.53 -8.72
N ARG A 181 2.11 -1.70 -8.30
CA ARG A 181 2.32 -2.02 -6.89
C ARG A 181 3.40 -1.12 -6.28
N ASP A 182 4.56 -1.03 -6.93
CA ASP A 182 5.68 -0.20 -6.47
C ASP A 182 5.26 1.28 -6.40
N HIS A 183 4.46 1.76 -7.36
CA HIS A 183 3.92 3.13 -7.34
C HIS A 183 2.91 3.35 -6.21
N THR A 184 2.03 2.39 -5.96
CA THR A 184 1.03 2.49 -4.88
C THR A 184 1.72 2.49 -3.51
N GLU A 185 2.70 1.60 -3.30
CA GLU A 185 3.48 1.54 -2.06
C GLU A 185 4.26 2.86 -1.85
N ALA A 186 4.83 3.44 -2.91
CA ALA A 186 5.48 4.76 -2.83
C ALA A 186 4.52 5.91 -2.49
N LEU A 187 3.29 5.89 -3.02
CA LEU A 187 2.27 6.88 -2.68
C LEU A 187 1.79 6.75 -1.24
N GLU A 188 1.57 5.52 -0.75
CA GLU A 188 1.21 5.25 0.65
C GLU A 188 2.30 5.74 1.62
N ASP A 189 3.57 5.49 1.29
CA ASP A 189 4.70 5.96 2.10
C ASP A 189 4.84 7.49 2.06
N ARG A 190 4.60 8.12 0.90
CA ARG A 190 4.60 9.58 0.79
C ARG A 190 3.45 10.20 1.58
N ALA A 191 2.25 9.62 1.52
CA ALA A 191 1.10 10.08 2.29
C ALA A 191 1.37 10.02 3.81
N ARG A 192 1.91 8.91 4.31
CA ARG A 192 2.33 8.80 5.71
C ARG A 192 3.36 9.84 6.13
N ARG A 193 4.36 10.10 5.29
CA ARG A 193 5.38 11.12 5.58
C ARG A 193 4.77 12.52 5.66
N LEU A 194 3.86 12.84 4.73
CA LEU A 194 3.16 14.11 4.74
C LEU A 194 2.27 14.27 5.99
N GLU A 195 1.59 13.22 6.43
CA GLU A 195 0.80 13.24 7.67
C GLU A 195 1.69 13.57 8.88
N ILE A 196 2.82 12.88 9.03
CA ILE A 196 3.79 13.14 10.10
C ILE A 196 4.35 14.58 10.01
N GLU A 197 4.68 15.05 8.81
CA GLU A 197 5.21 16.41 8.61
C GLU A 197 4.17 17.48 8.94
N ARG A 198 2.89 17.27 8.60
CA ARG A 198 1.82 18.20 8.98
C ARG A 198 1.63 18.28 10.48
N ASP A 199 1.68 17.14 11.18
CA ASP A 199 1.57 17.12 12.63
C ASP A 199 2.74 17.86 13.29
N GLN A 200 3.95 17.67 12.78
CA GLN A 200 5.14 18.39 13.25
C GLN A 200 5.03 19.90 12.99
N GLN A 201 4.59 20.30 11.79
CA GLN A 201 4.38 21.70 11.46
C GLN A 201 3.31 22.34 12.35
N ALA A 202 2.22 21.63 12.65
CA ALA A 202 1.19 22.10 13.55
C ALA A 202 1.72 22.32 14.98
N GLN A 203 2.55 21.39 15.48
CA GLN A 203 3.19 21.52 16.79
C GLN A 203 4.18 22.68 16.84
N LEU A 204 5.00 22.85 15.79
CA LEU A 204 5.94 23.96 15.69
C LEU A 204 5.21 25.31 15.60
N ALA A 205 4.13 25.39 14.83
CA ALA A 205 3.30 26.59 14.74
C ALA A 205 2.68 26.94 16.10
N ALA A 206 2.11 25.95 16.80
CA ALA A 206 1.54 26.16 18.14
C ALA A 206 2.61 26.59 19.16
N ALA A 207 3.83 26.04 19.09
CA ALA A 207 4.93 26.44 19.96
C ALA A 207 5.43 27.86 19.64
N ALA A 208 5.54 28.21 18.36
CA ALA A 208 5.93 29.55 17.91
C ALA A 208 4.89 30.61 18.34
N GLU A 209 3.61 30.25 18.26
CA GLU A 209 2.49 31.08 18.72
C GLU A 209 2.59 31.36 20.23
N ARG A 210 2.73 30.31 21.04
CA ARG A 210 2.94 30.44 22.49
C ARG A 210 4.16 31.30 22.83
N ALA A 211 5.25 31.17 22.08
CA ALA A 211 6.45 31.97 22.27
C ALA A 211 6.27 33.44 21.83
N ARG A 212 5.39 33.72 20.87
CA ARG A 212 5.00 35.09 20.50
C ARG A 212 4.17 35.72 21.60
N ILE A 213 3.12 35.04 22.06
CA ILE A 213 2.25 35.49 23.15
C ILE A 213 3.07 35.78 24.42
N ALA A 214 3.99 34.89 24.79
CA ALA A 214 4.84 35.08 25.95
C ALA A 214 5.71 36.35 25.86
N ARG A 215 6.21 36.69 24.66
CA ARG A 215 6.97 37.92 24.43
C ARG A 215 6.09 39.16 24.52
N GLU A 216 4.92 39.15 23.88
CA GLU A 216 3.96 40.26 23.97
C GLU A 216 3.53 40.51 25.42
N MET A 217 3.25 39.45 26.17
CA MET A 217 2.98 39.53 27.62
C MET A 217 4.17 40.10 28.39
N HIS A 218 5.39 39.65 28.11
CA HIS A 218 6.59 40.14 28.78
C HIS A 218 6.84 41.62 28.50
N ASP A 219 6.65 42.08 27.28
CA ASP A 219 6.85 43.48 26.89
C ASP A 219 5.84 44.40 27.59
N ILE A 220 4.55 44.01 27.62
CA ILE A 220 3.50 44.75 28.32
C ILE A 220 3.80 44.83 29.82
N ILE A 221 4.15 43.70 30.45
CA ILE A 221 4.43 43.63 31.88
C ILE A 221 5.70 44.42 32.21
N GLY A 222 6.78 44.21 31.45
CA GLY A 222 8.08 44.83 31.68
C GLY A 222 8.04 46.35 31.51
N HIS A 223 7.33 46.84 30.48
CA HIS A 223 7.15 48.27 30.26
C HIS A 223 6.37 48.91 31.41
N ASN A 224 5.21 48.35 31.77
CA ASN A 224 4.36 48.90 32.83
C ASN A 224 5.06 48.87 34.20
N LEU A 225 5.78 47.78 34.52
CA LEU A 225 6.54 47.67 35.77
C LEU A 225 7.67 48.72 35.85
N SER A 226 8.34 48.99 34.72
CA SER A 226 9.37 50.05 34.65
C SER A 226 8.79 51.43 34.93
N VAL A 227 7.62 51.75 34.34
CA VAL A 227 6.91 53.02 34.59
C VAL A 227 6.47 53.13 36.05
N ILE A 228 5.88 52.07 36.62
CA ILE A 228 5.44 52.04 38.02
C ILE A 228 6.62 52.23 38.97
N THR A 229 7.76 51.58 38.70
CA THR A 229 8.98 51.70 39.52
C THR A 229 9.50 53.14 39.49
N GLY A 230 9.60 53.74 38.30
CA GLY A 230 10.02 55.14 38.17
C GLY A 230 9.08 56.14 38.86
N LEU A 231 7.76 55.92 38.77
CA LEU A 231 6.77 56.74 39.49
C LEU A 231 6.86 56.56 41.01
N ALA A 232 7.11 55.34 41.49
CA ALA A 232 7.25 55.05 42.91
C ALA A 232 8.51 55.73 43.49
N ASP A 233 9.63 55.65 42.78
CA ASP A 233 10.88 56.32 43.16
C ASP A 233 10.74 57.84 43.15
N GLY A 234 10.12 58.41 42.11
CA GLY A 234 9.83 59.84 42.01
C GLY A 234 8.87 60.32 43.10
N GLY A 235 7.82 59.55 43.42
CA GLY A 235 6.88 59.83 44.50
C GLY A 235 7.55 59.79 45.88
N LYS A 236 8.41 58.80 46.13
CA LYS A 236 9.21 58.70 47.36
C LYS A 236 10.12 59.90 47.55
N TYR A 237 10.79 60.36 46.49
CA TYR A 237 11.63 61.55 46.52
C TYR A 237 10.82 62.83 46.78
N ALA A 238 9.62 62.95 46.19
CA ALA A 238 8.76 64.12 46.35
C ALA A 238 8.04 64.19 47.71
N ALA A 239 7.79 63.07 48.39
CA ALA A 239 6.95 62.98 49.58
C ALA A 239 7.34 63.94 50.72
N ALA A 240 8.64 64.21 50.91
CA ALA A 240 9.10 65.12 51.96
C ALA A 240 8.99 66.61 51.59
N LYS A 241 8.97 66.95 50.30
CA LYS A 241 9.01 68.35 49.81
C LYS A 241 7.71 68.82 49.16
N SER A 242 6.91 67.90 48.62
CA SER A 242 5.64 68.19 47.94
C SER A 242 4.72 66.97 48.05
N PRO A 243 3.93 66.87 49.13
CA PRO A 243 2.98 65.77 49.35
C PRO A 243 1.95 65.63 48.21
N GLU A 244 1.57 66.73 47.56
CA GLU A 244 0.62 66.73 46.45
C GLU A 244 1.20 65.98 45.24
N ARG A 245 2.49 66.15 44.94
CA ARG A 245 3.17 65.41 43.85
C ARG A 245 3.31 63.93 44.17
N ALA A 246 3.55 63.57 45.44
CA ALA A 246 3.54 62.17 45.85
C ALA A 246 2.16 61.53 45.66
N THR A 247 1.09 62.25 46.00
CA THR A 247 -0.30 61.81 45.76
C THR A 247 -0.59 61.63 44.27
N GLN A 248 -0.11 62.54 43.41
CA GLN A 248 -0.24 62.42 41.95
C GLN A 248 0.50 61.18 41.41
N ALA A 249 1.70 60.88 41.90
CA ALA A 249 2.45 59.69 41.52
C ALA A 249 1.70 58.39 41.89
N LEU A 250 1.11 58.32 43.09
CA LEU A 250 0.27 57.19 43.51
C LEU A 250 -0.97 57.04 42.62
N HIS A 251 -1.61 58.14 42.22
CA HIS A 251 -2.72 58.12 41.28
C HIS A 251 -2.31 57.60 39.90
N ALA A 252 -1.15 58.02 39.40
CA ALA A 252 -0.59 57.53 38.14
C ALA A 252 -0.29 56.03 38.20
N ILE A 253 0.34 55.54 39.28
CA ILE A 253 0.58 54.11 39.51
C ILE A 253 -0.73 53.31 39.47
N ALA A 254 -1.77 53.78 40.15
CA ALA A 254 -3.07 53.11 40.18
C ALA A 254 -3.75 53.07 38.80
N THR A 255 -3.59 54.12 37.99
CA THR A 255 -4.09 54.17 36.62
C THR A 255 -3.33 53.21 35.71
N THR A 256 -1.99 53.27 35.69
CA THR A 256 -1.13 52.39 34.89
C THR A 256 -1.35 50.91 35.24
N SER A 257 -1.48 50.59 36.53
CA SER A 257 -1.74 49.21 36.97
C SER A 257 -3.10 48.69 36.49
N ARG A 258 -4.14 49.53 36.54
CA ARG A 258 -5.48 49.16 36.04
C ARG A 258 -5.50 49.00 34.52
N GLN A 259 -4.78 49.85 33.80
CA GLN A 259 -4.65 49.75 32.34
C GLN A 259 -3.93 48.46 31.94
N ALA A 260 -2.78 48.15 32.57
CA ALA A 260 -2.01 46.93 32.30
C ALA A 260 -2.83 45.64 32.57
N LEU A 261 -3.59 45.60 33.67
CA LEU A 261 -4.51 44.50 33.97
C LEU A 261 -5.62 44.36 32.92
N GLY A 262 -6.11 45.48 32.37
CA GLY A 262 -7.09 45.48 31.28
C GLY A 262 -6.51 44.94 29.96
N GLU A 263 -5.29 45.34 29.62
CA GLU A 263 -4.58 44.86 28.42
C GLU A 263 -4.29 43.35 28.49
N LEU A 264 -3.82 42.84 29.65
CA LEU A 264 -3.63 41.40 29.87
C LEU A 264 -4.93 40.60 29.79
N ARG A 265 -6.02 41.13 30.36
CA ARG A 265 -7.34 40.47 30.28
C ARG A 265 -7.81 40.36 28.85
N ARG A 266 -7.67 41.42 28.04
CA ARG A 266 -8.04 41.39 26.62
C ARG A 266 -7.23 40.37 25.83
N LEU A 267 -5.92 40.29 26.04
CA LEU A 267 -5.07 39.27 25.40
C LEU A 267 -5.50 37.84 25.78
N LEU A 268 -5.78 37.59 27.06
CA LEU A 268 -6.24 36.29 27.54
C LEU A 268 -7.65 35.93 27.04
N ASP A 269 -8.54 36.92 26.87
CA ASP A 269 -9.89 36.70 26.36
C ASP A 269 -9.86 36.27 24.88
N VAL A 270 -9.01 36.90 24.06
CA VAL A 270 -8.78 36.51 22.66
C VAL A 270 -8.25 35.08 22.55
N LEU A 271 -7.31 34.69 23.42
CA LEU A 271 -6.79 33.32 23.49
C LEU A 271 -7.84 32.28 23.88
N ARG A 272 -8.82 32.67 24.72
CA ARG A 272 -9.87 31.77 25.19
C ARG A 272 -10.98 31.55 24.15
N ASP A 273 -11.22 32.54 23.29
CA ASP A 273 -12.19 32.43 22.19
C ASP A 273 -11.65 31.57 21.02
N GLU A 274 -10.31 31.48 20.84
CA GLU A 274 -9.70 30.61 19.82
C GLU A 274 -9.68 29.11 20.20
N ASP A 275 -9.59 28.78 21.50
CA ASP A 275 -9.63 27.39 22.00
C ASP A 275 -11.06 26.79 22.00
N HIS A 276 -12.09 27.59 21.73
CA HIS A 276 -13.48 27.16 21.63
C HIS A 276 -14.06 27.58 20.27
N PRO A 277 -14.01 26.71 19.24
CA PRO A 277 -14.72 26.96 18.01
C PRO A 277 -16.19 27.13 18.36
N ARG A 278 -16.77 28.31 18.12
CA ARG A 278 -18.21 28.55 18.34
C ARG A 278 -18.98 27.49 17.56
N ALA A 279 -19.54 26.53 18.29
CA ALA A 279 -20.54 25.64 17.72
C ALA A 279 -21.67 26.51 17.18
N PRO A 280 -22.15 26.27 15.95
CA PRO A 280 -23.21 27.09 15.36
C PRO A 280 -24.42 27.06 16.29
N GLN A 281 -24.79 28.23 16.81
CA GLN A 281 -26.01 28.36 17.61
C GLN A 281 -27.20 28.11 16.69
N PRO A 282 -28.15 27.23 17.05
CA PRO A 282 -29.35 27.03 16.26
C PRO A 282 -30.16 28.32 16.29
N GLU A 283 -30.31 28.97 15.14
CA GLU A 283 -31.29 30.05 14.99
C GLU A 283 -32.68 29.41 15.06
N LEU A 284 -33.45 29.79 16.08
CA LEU A 284 -34.88 29.55 16.15
C LEU A 284 -35.58 30.65 15.36
N THR A 285 -35.94 30.36 14.11
CA THR A 285 -37.02 31.04 13.37
C THR A 285 -37.66 30.09 12.39
#